data_AF-A0A6N7MBF9-F1
#
_entry.id   AF-A0A6N7MBF9-F1
#
_cell.length_a   1.000
_cell.length_b   1.000
_cell.length_c   1.000
_cell.angle_alpha   90.00
_cell.angle_beta   90.00
_cell.angle_gamma   90.00
#
_symmetry.space_group_name_H-M   'P 1'
#
loop_
_entity.id
_entity.type
_entity.pdbx_description
1 polymer ?
#
loop_
_entity_poly.entity_id
_entity_poly.type
_entity_poly.pdbx_seq_one_letter_code
_entity_poly.pdbx_strand_id
1 'polypeptide(L)'
;MERKNLNRGFKKLRVWQDAIELYVLTCKILLNFPFELKKVVSNSIDAAQSISRNIAEGYSRKSIKEYLNYLNFALGSCGEYYSCYHSFYQAK
;
A
#
# COMPACT_ATOMS: atom_id res chain seq x y z
N MET A 1 -4.31 7.73 -24.64
CA MET A 1 -5.50 6.98 -25.12
C MET A 1 -6.00 6.09 -23.97
N GLU A 2 -6.96 6.56 -23.18
CA GLU A 2 -7.52 5.76 -22.09
C GLU A 2 -8.40 4.65 -22.68
N ARG A 3 -7.87 3.42 -22.69
CA ARG A 3 -8.70 2.24 -22.96
C ARG A 3 -9.74 2.12 -21.85
N LYS A 4 -11.04 2.19 -22.21
CA LYS A 4 -12.20 1.89 -21.35
C LYS A 4 -12.19 0.41 -20.93
N ASN A 5 -11.23 0.01 -20.11
CA ASN A 5 -11.27 -1.27 -19.40
C ASN A 5 -12.12 -1.05 -18.14
N LEU A 6 -13.29 -1.71 -18.07
CA LEU A 6 -14.16 -1.75 -16.88
C LEU A 6 -13.39 -2.12 -15.59
N ASN A 7 -12.30 -2.89 -15.72
CA ASN A 7 -11.46 -3.39 -14.62
C ASN A 7 -10.52 -2.35 -13.99
N ARG A 8 -10.69 -1.05 -14.23
CA ARG A 8 -9.95 0.03 -13.55
C ARG A 8 -10.81 0.88 -12.62
N GLY A 9 -12.02 0.41 -12.29
CA GLY A 9 -12.93 1.09 -11.37
C GLY A 9 -12.33 1.35 -9.99
N PHE A 10 -11.38 0.52 -9.54
CA PHE A 10 -10.65 0.73 -8.29
C PHE A 10 -9.99 2.10 -8.17
N LYS A 11 -9.61 2.74 -9.30
CA LYS A 11 -9.02 4.09 -9.29
C LYS A 11 -9.96 5.18 -8.78
N LYS A 12 -11.27 4.91 -8.79
CA LYS A 12 -12.31 5.81 -8.24
C LYS A 12 -12.57 5.57 -6.75
N LEU A 13 -12.03 4.49 -6.18
CA LEU A 13 -12.18 4.22 -4.76
C LEU A 13 -11.30 5.20 -3.98
N ARG A 14 -11.91 5.96 -3.08
CA ARG A 14 -11.18 6.85 -2.18
C ARG A 14 -10.08 6.10 -1.42
N VAL A 15 -10.40 4.93 -0.85
CA VAL A 15 -9.41 4.12 -0.10
C VAL A 15 -8.19 3.70 -0.94
N TRP A 16 -8.36 3.52 -2.26
CA TRP A 16 -7.23 3.23 -3.14
C TRP A 16 -6.38 4.49 -3.39
N GLN A 17 -7.02 5.65 -3.54
CA GLN A 17 -6.33 6.94 -3.69
C GLN A 17 -5.55 7.28 -2.42
N ASP A 18 -6.16 7.14 -1.25
CA ASP A 18 -5.54 7.33 0.06
C ASP A 18 -4.31 6.39 0.22
N ALA A 19 -4.40 5.14 -0.24
CA ALA A 19 -3.27 4.19 -0.21
C ALA A 19 -2.11 4.60 -1.15
N ILE A 20 -2.41 5.19 -2.31
CA ILE A 20 -1.39 5.73 -3.21
C ILE A 20 -0.73 6.96 -2.60
N GLU A 21 -1.49 7.87 -1.99
CA GLU A 21 -0.96 9.04 -1.30
C GLU A 21 -0.05 8.63 -0.12
N LEU A 22 -0.45 7.61 0.64
CA LEU A 22 0.37 7.03 1.69
C LEU A 22 1.72 6.53 1.13
N TYR A 23 1.71 5.75 0.05
CA TYR A 23 2.95 5.30 -0.60
C TYR A 23 3.85 6.47 -1.04
N VAL A 24 3.28 7.51 -1.65
CA VAL A 24 4.02 8.72 -2.05
C VAL A 24 4.66 9.40 -0.85
N LEU A 25 3.93 9.52 0.26
CA LEU A 25 4.43 10.10 1.50
C LEU A 25 5.56 9.25 2.10
N THR A 26 5.40 7.93 2.13
CA THR A 26 6.40 6.97 2.60
C THR A 26 7.72 7.14 1.84
N CYS A 27 7.67 7.17 0.50
CA CYS A 27 8.86 7.38 -0.32
C CYS A 27 9.54 8.72 0.00
N LYS A 28 8.77 9.82 0.12
CA LYS A 28 9.34 11.14 0.44
C LYS A 28 10.05 11.18 1.80
N ILE A 29 9.49 10.50 2.80
CA ILE A 29 10.05 10.48 4.16
C ILE A 29 11.27 9.56 4.23
N LEU A 30 11.16 8.34 3.71
CA LEU A 30 12.14 7.27 3.96
C LEU A 30 13.33 7.26 2.99
N LEU A 31 13.22 7.86 1.80
CA LEU A 31 14.35 7.87 0.85
C LEU A 31 15.54 8.73 1.31
N ASN A 32 15.35 9.61 2.30
CA ASN A 32 16.42 10.44 2.85
C ASN A 32 17.17 9.77 4.03
N PHE A 33 16.90 8.49 4.31
CA PHE A 33 17.47 7.81 5.47
C PHE A 33 18.88 7.25 5.20
N PRO A 34 19.68 7.02 6.25
CA PRO A 34 21.01 6.42 6.15
C PRO A 34 21.00 5.05 5.46
N PHE A 35 22.11 4.71 4.79
CA PHE A 35 22.24 3.49 4.01
C PHE A 35 22.11 2.22 4.86
N GLU A 36 22.51 2.28 6.13
CA GLU A 36 22.41 1.20 7.11
C GLU A 36 20.97 0.75 7.33
N LEU A 37 20.00 1.65 7.11
CA LEU A 37 18.56 1.39 7.26
C LEU A 37 17.89 1.00 5.93
N LYS A 38 18.63 0.86 4.83
CA LYS A 38 18.10 0.62 3.48
C LYS A 38 17.13 -0.56 3.41
N LYS A 39 17.45 -1.68 4.09
CA LYS A 39 16.58 -2.86 4.10
C LYS A 39 15.21 -2.54 4.67
N VAL A 40 15.16 -1.78 5.76
CA VAL A 40 13.89 -1.51 6.42
C VAL A 40 13.12 -0.37 5.76
N VAL A 41 13.83 0.59 5.17
CA VAL A 41 13.25 1.57 4.25
C VAL A 41 12.55 0.84 3.09
N SER A 42 13.22 -0.13 2.46
CA SER A 42 12.63 -0.93 1.37
C SER A 42 11.38 -1.67 1.84
N ASN A 43 11.47 -2.40 2.95
CA ASN A 43 10.32 -3.15 3.49
C ASN A 43 9.12 -2.24 3.79
N SER A 44 9.36 -1.04 4.32
CA SER A 44 8.30 -0.07 4.64
C SER A 44 7.64 0.48 3.36
N ILE A 45 8.43 0.76 2.33
CA ILE A 45 7.93 1.19 1.01
C ILE A 45 7.10 0.07 0.37
N ASP A 46 7.59 -1.17 0.44
CA ASP A 46 6.89 -2.34 -0.10
C ASP A 46 5.55 -2.59 0.61
N ALA A 47 5.52 -2.48 1.95
CA ALA A 47 4.29 -2.60 2.74
C ALA A 47 3.27 -1.52 2.36
N ALA A 48 3.69 -0.25 2.25
CA ALA A 48 2.82 0.84 1.82
C ALA A 48 2.27 0.61 0.41
N GLN A 49 3.11 0.15 -0.52
CA GLN A 49 2.69 -0.10 -1.89
C GLN A 49 1.70 -1.28 -1.98
N SER A 50 1.93 -2.32 -1.17
CA SER A 50 1.11 -3.54 -1.09
C SER A 50 -0.37 -3.23 -0.80
N ILE A 51 -0.66 -2.21 0.00
CA ILE A 51 -2.05 -1.80 0.34
C ILE A 51 -2.83 -1.48 -0.95
N SER A 52 -2.29 -0.58 -1.79
CA SER A 52 -2.94 -0.18 -3.06
C SER A 52 -3.01 -1.33 -4.07
N ARG A 53 -2.00 -2.22 -4.10
CA ARG A 53 -1.94 -3.38 -4.98
C ARG A 53 -3.04 -4.39 -4.63
N ASN A 54 -3.18 -4.73 -3.35
CA ASN A 54 -4.21 -5.65 -2.87
C ASN A 54 -5.62 -5.10 -3.08
N ILE A 55 -5.86 -3.80 -2.91
CA ILE A 55 -7.17 -3.19 -3.22
C ILE A 55 -7.50 -3.33 -4.71
N ALA A 56 -6.55 -3.01 -5.59
CA ALA A 56 -6.75 -3.10 -7.04
C ALA A 56 -6.93 -4.56 -7.52
N GLU A 57 -6.15 -5.48 -6.96
CA GLU A 57 -6.21 -6.89 -7.27
C GLU A 57 -7.53 -7.51 -6.79
N GLY A 58 -7.93 -7.21 -5.56
CA GLY A 58 -9.21 -7.62 -4.99
C GLY A 58 -10.41 -7.12 -5.79
N TYR A 59 -10.39 -5.83 -6.19
CA TYR A 59 -11.44 -5.25 -7.03
C TYR A 59 -11.58 -5.94 -8.38
N SER A 60 -10.49 -6.55 -8.87
CA SER A 60 -10.47 -7.28 -10.14
C SER A 60 -10.92 -8.73 -10.01
N ARG A 61 -11.26 -9.20 -8.80
CA ARG A 61 -11.75 -10.58 -8.55
C ARG A 61 -13.22 -10.72 -8.93
N LYS A 62 -13.61 -11.95 -9.29
CA LYS A 62 -14.97 -12.25 -9.77
C LYS A 62 -15.98 -12.39 -8.63
N SER A 63 -15.53 -12.89 -7.48
CA SER A 63 -16.41 -13.14 -6.33
C SER A 63 -16.21 -12.10 -5.23
N ILE A 64 -17.30 -11.77 -4.53
CA ILE A 64 -17.25 -10.89 -3.34
C ILE A 64 -16.35 -11.47 -2.24
N LYS A 65 -16.35 -12.80 -2.07
CA LYS A 65 -15.51 -13.49 -1.09
C LYS A 65 -14.03 -13.27 -1.35
N GLU A 66 -13.59 -13.41 -2.60
CA GLU A 66 -12.20 -13.12 -2.96
C GLU A 66 -11.88 -11.64 -2.80
N TYR A 67 -12.78 -10.73 -3.21
CA TYR A 67 -12.55 -9.30 -3.02
C TYR A 67 -12.30 -8.96 -1.54
N LEU A 68 -13.16 -9.44 -0.65
CA LEU A 68 -13.00 -9.25 0.80
C LEU A 68 -11.69 -9.84 1.33
N ASN A 69 -11.27 -11.01 0.82
CA ASN A 69 -9.99 -11.61 1.22
C ASN A 69 -8.79 -10.72 0.87
N TYR A 70 -8.79 -10.12 -0.33
CA TYR A 70 -7.75 -9.16 -0.72
C TYR A 70 -7.80 -7.86 0.07
N LEU A 71 -8.99 -7.39 0.47
CA LEU A 71 -9.11 -6.26 1.39
C LEU A 71 -8.53 -6.58 2.77
N ASN A 72 -8.68 -7.81 3.26
CA ASN A 72 -8.03 -8.26 4.50
C ASN A 72 -6.50 -8.28 4.36
N PHE A 73 -5.96 -8.67 3.20
CA PHE A 73 -4.52 -8.56 2.93
C PHE A 73 -4.05 -7.10 2.92
N ALA A 74 -4.81 -6.19 2.29
CA ALA A 74 -4.52 -4.76 2.33
C ALA A 74 -4.51 -4.22 3.77
N LEU A 75 -5.48 -4.64 4.60
CA LEU A 75 -5.53 -4.30 6.03
C LEU A 75 -4.32 -4.84 6.79
N GLY A 76 -3.89 -6.08 6.51
CA GLY A 76 -2.65 -6.65 7.06
C GLY A 76 -1.43 -5.80 6.73
N SER A 77 -1.26 -5.42 5.46
CA SER A 77 -0.17 -4.52 5.04
C SER A 77 -0.23 -3.13 5.70
N CYS A 78 -1.42 -2.60 6.02
CA CYS A 78 -1.53 -1.38 6.83
C CYS A 78 -0.93 -1.57 8.24
N GLY A 79 -1.21 -2.70 8.88
CA GLY A 79 -0.67 -3.03 10.21
C GLY A 79 0.85 -3.19 10.18
N GLU A 80 1.38 -3.88 9.18
CA GLU A 80 2.83 -4.01 8.95
C GLU A 80 3.49 -2.65 8.75
N TYR A 81 2.96 -1.83 7.83
CA TYR A 81 3.48 -0.49 7.56
C TYR A 81 3.49 0.40 8.81
N TYR A 82 2.38 0.43 9.56
CA TYR A 82 2.28 1.21 10.79
C TYR A 82 3.26 0.72 11.85
N SER A 83 3.41 -0.60 12.01
CA SER A 83 4.36 -1.18 12.96
C SER A 83 5.81 -0.82 12.61
N CYS A 84 6.17 -0.86 11.32
CA CYS A 84 7.45 -0.36 10.85
C CYS A 84 7.61 1.12 11.20
N TYR A 85 6.69 1.99 10.77
CA TYR A 85 6.77 3.42 11.06
C TYR A 85 6.88 3.74 12.56
N HIS A 86 6.08 3.07 13.40
CA HIS A 86 6.09 3.28 14.84
C HIS A 86 7.41 2.85 15.47
N SER A 87 7.90 1.64 15.14
CA SER A 87 9.21 1.18 15.62
C SER A 87 10.35 2.08 15.15
N PHE A 88 10.26 2.64 13.93
CA PHE A 88 11.20 3.65 13.44
C PHE A 88 11.17 4.94 14.25
N TYR A 89 9.98 5.45 14.54
CA TYR A 89 9.85 6.69 15.30
C TYR A 89 10.44 6.57 16.71
N GLN A 90 10.28 5.40 17.35
CA GLN A 90 10.81 5.14 18.68
C GLN A 90 12.33 4.91 18.72
N ALA A 91 12.94 4.53 17.59
CA ALA A 91 14.38 4.29 17.48
C ALA A 91 15.20 5.55 17.13
N LYS A 92 14.53 6.66 16.81
CA LYS A 92 15.15 7.98 16.60
C LYS A 92 15.30 8.71 17.93
#